data_AF-A0A3A0ES68-F1
#
_entry.id   AF-A0A3A0ES68-F1
#
_cell.length_a   1.000
_cell.length_b   1.000
_cell.length_c   1.000
_cell.angle_alpha   90.00
_cell.angle_beta   90.00
_cell.angle_gamma   90.00
#
_symmetry.space_group_name_H-M   'P 1'
#
loop_
_entity.id
_entity.type
_entity.pdbx_description
1 polymer ?
#
loop_
_entity_poly.entity_id
_entity_poly.type
_entity_poly.pdbx_seq_one_letter_code
_entity_poly.pdbx_strand_id
1 'polypeptide(L)' 'MRVVGRRNEREITFHASGEALKEVARLIETSIRLSGGGSTFIPKGVYRFRTHEEADRQRAQCLAAGMAALASERAGR' A
#
# COMPACT_ATOMS: atom_id res chain seq x y z
N MET A 1 16.49 13.42 16.55
CA MET A 1 15.61 12.89 15.50
C MET A 1 16.13 11.52 15.07
N ARG A 2 15.40 10.43 15.32
CA ARG A 2 15.84 9.07 14.95
C ARG A 2 15.43 8.81 13.50
N VAL A 3 16.40 8.67 12.60
CA VAL A 3 16.12 8.22 11.22
C VAL A 3 15.84 6.72 11.27
N VAL A 4 14.64 6.32 10.85
CA VAL A 4 14.23 4.92 10.76
C VAL A 4 14.21 4.54 9.29
N GLY A 5 15.10 3.61 8.91
CA GLY A 5 15.31 3.20 7.52
C GLY A 5 16.24 4.14 6.76
N ARG A 6 17.02 3.59 5.82
CA ARG A 6 17.90 4.34 4.93
C ARG A 6 17.68 3.83 3.51
N ARG A 7 17.27 4.71 2.61
CA ARG A 7 17.06 4.37 1.19
C ARG A 7 18.40 4.55 0.46
N ASN A 8 18.82 3.52 -0.27
CA ASN A 8 19.87 3.67 -1.26
C ASN A 8 19.22 4.12 -2.57
N GLU A 9 19.38 5.39 -2.92
CA GLU A 9 18.94 5.88 -4.21
C GLU A 9 19.91 5.37 -5.29
N ARG A 10 19.36 4.71 -6.31
CA ARG A 10 20.11 4.27 -7.47
C ARG A 10 20.05 5.35 -8.55
N GLU A 11 21.14 5.50 -9.28
CA GLU A 11 21.19 6.34 -10.48
C GLU A 11 20.25 5.79 -11.56
N ILE A 12 19.57 6.69 -12.28
CA ILE A 12 18.67 6.31 -13.38
C ILE A 12 19.52 5.75 -14.52
N THR A 13 19.18 4.55 -14.99
CA THR A 13 19.90 3.85 -16.06
C THR A 13 18.96 3.42 -17.18
N PHE A 14 19.48 3.41 -18.41
CA PHE A 14 18.77 2.95 -19.60
C PHE A 14 18.88 1.43 -19.83
N HIS A 15 19.64 0.73 -18.99
CA HIS A 15 19.84 -0.71 -19.09
C HIS A 15 19.02 -1.47 -18.06
N ALA A 16 18.28 -2.48 -18.51
CA ALA A 16 17.53 -3.36 -17.62
C ALA A 16 18.48 -4.20 -16.75
N SER A 17 18.15 -4.36 -15.46
CA SER A 17 18.93 -5.16 -14.51
C SER A 17 18.01 -6.02 -13.65
N GLY A 18 18.25 -7.33 -13.63
CA GLY A 18 17.50 -8.26 -12.79
C GLY A 18 17.72 -8.00 -11.29
N GLU A 19 18.92 -7.59 -10.89
CA GLU A 19 19.20 -7.24 -9.49
C GLU A 19 18.49 -5.94 -9.08
N ALA A 20 18.38 -4.97 -9.99
CA ALA A 20 17.57 -3.77 -9.74
C ALA A 20 16.08 -4.13 -9.57
N LEU A 21 15.55 -5.03 -10.41
CA LEU A 21 14.17 -5.49 -10.31
C LEU A 21 13.88 -6.21 -8.98
N LYS A 22 14.77 -7.10 -8.55
CA LYS A 22 14.64 -7.81 -7.26
C LYS A 22 14.62 -6.85 -6.08
N GLU A 23 15.48 -5.84 -6.08
CA GLU A 23 15.51 -4.84 -5.00
C GLU A 23 14.21 -4.03 -4.94
N VAL A 24 13.73 -3.56 -6.09
CA VAL A 24 12.45 -2.85 -6.18
C VAL A 24 11.29 -3.74 -5.72
N ALA A 25 11.27 -5.01 -6.10
CA ALA A 25 10.22 -5.95 -5.68
C ALA A 25 10.16 -6.09 -4.15
N ARG A 26 11.31 -6.23 -3.47
CA ARG A 26 11.37 -6.29 -1.99
C ARG A 26 10.91 -4.98 -1.35
N LEU A 27 11.27 -3.85 -1.93
CA LEU A 27 10.87 -2.54 -1.43
C LEU A 27 9.36 -2.36 -1.54
N ILE A 28 8.79 -2.68 -2.71
CA ILE A 28 7.33 -2.64 -2.94
C ILE A 28 6.61 -3.60 -1.99
N GLU A 29 7.09 -4.83 -1.82
CA GLU A 29 6.49 -5.79 -0.89
C GLU A 29 6.44 -5.22 0.54
N THR A 30 7.53 -4.60 0.99
CA THR A 30 7.61 -3.98 2.31
C THR A 30 6.67 -2.77 2.42
N SER A 31 6.61 -1.93 1.39
CA SER A 31 5.73 -0.76 1.33
C SER A 31 4.25 -1.12 1.31
N ILE A 32 3.86 -2.15 0.58
CA ILE A 32 2.47 -2.66 0.56
C ILE A 32 2.05 -3.12 1.97
N ARG A 33 2.97 -3.69 2.75
CA ARG A 33 2.69 -4.16 4.11
C ARG A 33 2.60 -3.02 5.14
N LEU A 34 3.30 -1.90 4.91
CA LEU A 34 3.29 -0.73 5.81
C LEU A 34 1.91 -0.08 5.90
N SER A 35 1.14 -0.07 4.80
CA SER A 35 -0.24 0.43 4.77
C SER A 35 -1.21 -0.71 5.06
N GLY A 36 -1.88 -0.69 6.21
CA GLY A 36 -2.98 -1.61 6.50
C GLY A 36 -2.61 -3.08 6.70
N GLY A 37 -1.34 -3.41 6.95
CA GLY A 37 -0.91 -4.79 7.21
C GLY A 37 -0.94 -5.69 5.97
N GLY A 38 -0.83 -5.12 4.77
CA GLY A 38 -0.88 -5.85 3.50
C GLY A 38 -2.28 -6.00 2.92
N SER A 39 -3.29 -5.39 3.53
CA SER A 39 -4.65 -5.28 2.97
C SER A 39 -4.87 -3.91 2.35
N THR A 40 -5.51 -3.87 1.19
CA THR A 40 -6.03 -2.62 0.60
C THR A 40 -7.38 -2.22 1.18
N PHE A 41 -8.00 -3.08 2.00
CA PHE A 41 -9.36 -2.96 2.54
C PHE A 41 -10.50 -2.88 1.50
N ILE A 42 -10.16 -2.88 0.21
CA ILE A 42 -11.13 -2.88 -0.89
C ILE A 42 -11.44 -4.35 -1.23
N PRO A 43 -12.69 -4.79 -1.08
CA PRO A 43 -13.09 -6.16 -1.47
C PRO A 43 -12.79 -6.44 -2.94
N LYS A 44 -12.53 -7.71 -3.27
CA LYS A 44 -12.47 -8.11 -4.69
C LYS A 44 -13.89 -8.14 -5.26
N GLY A 45 -14.05 -7.64 -6.48
CA GLY A 45 -15.36 -7.60 -7.15
C GLY A 45 -15.34 -6.81 -8.44
N VAL A 46 -16.47 -6.81 -9.14
CA VAL A 46 -16.70 -5.97 -10.31
C VAL A 46 -17.42 -4.70 -9.87
N TYR A 47 -16.79 -3.56 -10.12
CA TYR A 47 -17.33 -2.25 -9.79
C TYR A 47 -17.78 -1.52 -11.05
N ARG A 48 -18.95 -0.87 -10.99
CA ARG A 48 -19.47 -0.01 -12.06
C ARG A 48 -19.92 1.31 -11.46
N PHE A 49 -18.97 2.23 -11.32
CA PHE A 49 -19.24 3.59 -10.84
C PHE A 49 -19.62 4.49 -12.00
N ARG A 50 -20.54 5.43 -11.77
CA ARG A 50 -20.98 6.40 -12.77
C ARG A 50 -20.01 7.58 -12.87
N THR A 51 -19.33 7.90 -11.77
CA THR A 51 -18.35 8.98 -11.71
C THR A 51 -17.11 8.58 -10.91
N HIS A 52 -16.04 9.35 -11.06
CA HIS A 52 -14.84 9.18 -10.25
C HIS A 52 -15.09 9.50 -8.78
N GLU A 53 -15.96 10.48 -8.46
CA GLU A 53 -16.28 10.77 -7.05
C GLU A 53 -16.99 9.60 -6.37
N GLU A 54 -17.82 8.84 -7.09
CA GLU A 54 -18.43 7.62 -6.55
C GLU A 54 -17.38 6.57 -6.20
N ALA A 55 -16.41 6.35 -7.10
CA ALA A 55 -15.30 5.44 -6.87
C ALA A 55 -14.44 5.89 -5.67
N ASP A 56 -14.16 7.19 -5.58
CA ASP A 56 -13.37 7.76 -4.49
C ASP A 56 -14.08 7.65 -3.14
N ARG A 57 -15.39 7.90 -3.08
CA ARG A 57 -16.18 7.71 -1.86
C ARG A 57 -16.15 6.25 -1.40
N GLN A 58 -16.35 5.30 -2.31
CA GLN A 58 -16.30 3.87 -1.97
C GLN A 58 -14.90 3.48 -1.45
N ARG A 59 -13.84 3.94 -2.12
CA ARG A 59 -12.46 3.72 -1.69
C ARG A 59 -12.21 4.27 -0.29
N ALA A 60 -12.64 5.50 -0.01
CA ALA A 60 -12.49 6.15 1.28
C ALA A 60 -13.24 5.41 2.40
N GLN A 61 -14.48 4.96 2.13
CA GLN A 61 -15.27 4.17 3.08
C GLN A 61 -14.59 2.84 3.42
N CYS A 62 -14.09 2.12 2.41
CA CYS A 62 -13.36 0.87 2.64
C CYS A 62 -12.09 1.08 3.47
N LEU A 63 -11.31 2.11 3.15
CA LEU A 63 -10.11 2.48 3.92
C LEU A 63 -10.45 2.79 5.38
N ALA A 64 -11.46 3.64 5.62
CA ALA A 64 -11.85 4.03 6.97
C ALA A 64 -12.34 2.83 7.79
N ALA A 65 -13.22 2.00 7.22
CA ALA A 65 -13.74 0.81 7.89
C ALA A 65 -12.63 -0.20 8.20
N GLY A 66 -11.74 -0.46 7.23
CA GLY A 66 -10.64 -1.38 7.40
C GLY A 66 -9.61 -0.93 8.44
N MET A 67 -9.27 0.36 8.44
CA MET A 67 -8.38 0.94 9.44
C MET A 67 -8.99 0.92 10.85
N ALA A 68 -10.29 1.19 10.97
CA ALA A 68 -10.99 1.09 12.25
C ALA A 68 -10.98 -0.36 12.78
N ALA A 69 -11.25 -1.35 11.94
CA ALA A 69 -11.18 -2.76 12.32
C ALA A 69 -9.76 -3.17 12.78
N LEU A 70 -8.73 -2.76 12.02
CA LEU A 70 -7.34 -3.03 12.36
C LEU A 70 -6.91 -2.37 13.68
N ALA A 71 -7.36 -1.14 13.94
CA ALA A 71 -7.10 -0.45 15.18
C ALA A 71 -7.76 -1.17 16.38
N SER A 72 -9.02 -1.58 16.23
CA SER A 72 -9.74 -2.35 17.26
C SER A 72 -9.06 -3.69 17.55
N GLU A 73 -8.62 -4.42 16.51
CA GLU A 73 -7.89 -5.67 16.69
C GLU A 73 -6.58 -5.47 17.47
N ARG A 74 -5.85 -4.38 17.18
CA ARG A 74 -4.59 -4.06 17.87
C ARG A 74 -4.79 -3.56 19.29
N ALA A 75 -5.89 -2.88 19.59
CA ALA A 75 -6.21 -2.39 20.92
C ALA A 75 -6.70 -3.50 21.86
N GLY A 76 -7.26 -4.58 21.30
CA GLY A 76 -7.67 -5.77 22.05
C GLY A 76 -6.55 -6.81 22.25
N ARG A 77 -5.35 -6.56 21.74
CA ARG A 77 -4.12 -7.35 22.00
C ARG A 77 -3.27 -6.65 23.05
#